data_AF-A0AAN8D1V7-F1
#
_entry.id   AF-A0AAN8D1V7-F1
#
_cell.length_a   1.000
_cell.length_b   1.000
_cell.length_c   1.000
_cell.angle_alpha   90.00
_cell.angle_beta   90.00
_cell.angle_gamma   90.00
#
_symmetry.space_group_name_H-M   'P 1'
#
loop_
_entity.id
_entity.type
_entity.pdbx_description
1 polymer ?
#
loop_
_entity_poly.entity_id
_entity_poly.type
_entity_poly.pdbx_seq_one_letter_code
_entity_poly.pdbx_strand_id
1 'polypeptide(L)'
;MTKVVQDFLWAQKVQEPVALFSDWLVVGHIDEFMTFVPAPDRKGFRLLLASPDAGYKLFRGLQRDGHGQAKLFEGLKDEEQQTVDEILNDKGLAAENNYVQSCIDWNRDVLKRELGLDDEDIIDLPILFKLVMEENDNNKAETELRAVAYYPDMVNMIVLGKNLGIPKPFGPKVNGRCALEEEMCSLMEGLGLSCTFIDDFASYHKQLGEVHCGSNVRREPFDFKWWNLEM
;
A
#
# COMPACT_ATOMS: atom_id res chain seq x y z
N MET A 1 5.93 16.31 8.85
CA MET A 1 6.16 17.42 7.89
C MET A 1 6.40 18.73 8.63
N THR A 2 7.40 19.54 8.25
CA THR A 2 7.68 20.82 8.93
C THR A 2 6.61 21.88 8.64
N LYS A 3 6.39 22.79 9.59
CA LYS A 3 5.39 23.86 9.46
C LYS A 3 5.63 24.75 8.24
N VAL A 4 6.89 25.05 7.91
CA VAL A 4 7.24 25.90 6.76
C VAL A 4 6.75 25.30 5.43
N VAL A 5 6.86 23.98 5.28
CA VAL A 5 6.37 23.29 4.07
C VAL A 5 4.84 23.26 4.03
N GLN A 6 4.20 23.03 5.18
CA GLN A 6 2.74 23.11 5.29
C GLN A 6 2.26 24.52 4.89
N ASP A 7 2.74 25.57 5.56
CA ASP A 7 2.35 26.95 5.25
C ASP A 7 2.56 27.30 3.77
N PHE A 8 3.65 26.82 3.16
CA PHE A 8 3.90 26.97 1.72
C PHE A 8 2.84 26.27 0.86
N LEU A 9 2.50 25.01 1.13
CA LEU A 9 1.51 24.25 0.34
C LEU A 9 0.11 24.87 0.43
N TRP A 10 -0.34 25.23 1.63
CA TRP A 10 -1.64 25.88 1.82
C TRP A 10 -1.70 27.27 1.17
N ALA A 11 -0.57 28.00 1.12
CA ALA A 11 -0.51 29.28 0.43
C ALA A 11 -0.72 29.18 -1.09
N GLN A 12 -0.58 27.99 -1.69
CA GLN A 12 -0.79 27.79 -3.14
C GLN A 12 -2.25 27.80 -3.54
N LYS A 13 -3.17 27.48 -2.62
CA LYS A 13 -4.64 27.54 -2.74
C LYS A 13 -5.31 26.63 -3.78
N VAL A 14 -4.71 26.45 -4.95
CA VAL A 14 -5.30 25.76 -6.12
C VAL A 14 -5.40 24.25 -5.97
N GLN A 15 -4.76 23.68 -4.94
CA GLN A 15 -4.84 22.28 -4.52
C GLN A 15 -4.84 22.26 -3.00
N GLU A 16 -5.99 22.56 -2.39
CA GLU A 16 -6.13 22.64 -0.93
C GLU A 16 -5.63 21.34 -0.26
N PRO A 17 -4.57 21.39 0.56
CA PRO A 17 -3.99 20.17 1.12
C PRO A 17 -4.92 19.50 2.15
N VAL A 18 -5.00 18.18 2.06
CA VAL A 18 -5.69 17.32 3.04
C VAL A 18 -4.65 16.63 3.91
N ALA A 19 -4.78 16.75 5.23
CA ALA A 19 -3.92 16.05 6.17
C ALA A 19 -4.41 14.62 6.39
N LEU A 20 -3.51 13.65 6.22
CA LEU A 20 -3.75 12.22 6.45
C LEU A 20 -2.93 11.74 7.65
N PHE A 21 -3.35 10.63 8.23
CA PHE A 21 -2.69 9.99 9.38
C PHE A 21 -1.74 8.89 8.90
N SER A 22 -0.44 9.21 8.84
CA SER A 22 0.62 8.26 8.45
C SER A 22 1.60 7.92 9.58
N ASP A 23 1.52 8.57 10.73
CA ASP A 23 2.51 8.44 11.83
C ASP A 23 2.51 7.05 12.49
N TRP A 24 1.53 6.20 12.17
CA TRP A 24 1.51 4.79 12.57
C TRP A 24 2.54 3.93 11.81
N LEU A 25 3.11 4.42 10.71
CA LEU A 25 4.18 3.79 9.95
C LEU A 25 5.55 4.25 10.45
N VAL A 26 6.56 3.37 10.36
CA VAL A 26 7.95 3.70 10.73
C VAL A 26 8.49 4.84 9.86
N VAL A 27 8.31 4.76 8.53
CA VAL A 27 8.76 5.81 7.63
C VAL A 27 7.78 6.99 7.64
N GLY A 28 6.49 6.71 7.80
CA GLY A 28 5.48 7.73 8.10
C GLY A 28 4.98 8.46 6.85
N HIS A 29 5.01 7.81 5.69
CA HIS A 29 4.60 8.38 4.41
C HIS A 29 3.26 7.81 3.92
N ILE A 30 2.54 8.61 3.12
CA ILE A 30 1.21 8.23 2.62
C ILE A 30 1.28 7.25 1.44
N ASP A 31 2.39 7.21 0.72
CA ASP A 31 2.62 6.29 -0.41
C ASP A 31 2.82 4.83 0.04
N GLU A 32 2.96 4.58 1.34
CA GLU A 32 3.01 3.24 1.96
C GLU A 32 1.62 2.64 2.21
N PHE A 33 0.54 3.39 1.99
CA PHE A 33 -0.81 2.84 2.16
C PHE A 33 -1.80 3.26 1.08
N MET A 34 -1.44 4.23 0.22
CA MET A 34 -2.32 4.67 -0.85
C MET A 34 -1.60 5.06 -2.15
N THR A 35 -2.26 4.83 -3.28
CA THR A 35 -1.87 5.36 -4.58
C THR A 35 -3.09 5.59 -5.47
N PHE A 36 -2.93 6.28 -6.60
CA PHE A 36 -3.98 6.47 -7.59
C PHE A 36 -3.57 5.85 -8.92
N VAL A 37 -4.52 5.18 -9.57
CA VAL A 37 -4.36 4.64 -10.93
C VAL A 37 -5.47 5.18 -11.85
N PRO A 38 -5.18 5.37 -13.16
CA PRO A 38 -6.22 5.80 -14.09
C PRO A 38 -7.24 4.68 -14.32
N ALA A 39 -8.49 5.06 -14.56
CA ALA A 39 -9.58 4.15 -14.87
C ALA A 39 -10.38 4.68 -16.07
N PRO A 40 -10.92 3.80 -16.93
CA PRO A 40 -11.67 4.22 -18.12
C PRO A 40 -13.09 4.71 -17.80
N ASP A 41 -13.55 4.53 -16.56
CA ASP A 41 -14.92 4.76 -16.11
C ASP A 41 -14.96 5.70 -14.89
N ARG A 42 -16.16 5.91 -14.36
CA ARG A 42 -16.41 6.66 -13.11
C ARG A 42 -15.76 8.06 -13.16
N LYS A 43 -14.91 8.37 -12.18
CA LYS A 43 -14.19 9.65 -12.06
C LYS A 43 -12.86 9.69 -12.83
N GLY A 44 -12.59 8.67 -13.66
CA GLY A 44 -11.34 8.56 -14.44
C GLY A 44 -10.16 7.99 -13.66
N PHE A 45 -10.37 7.55 -12.41
CA PHE A 45 -9.34 6.95 -11.56
C PHE A 45 -9.94 5.92 -10.60
N ARG A 46 -9.04 5.19 -9.92
CA ARG A 46 -9.30 4.48 -8.66
C ARG A 46 -8.26 4.88 -7.62
N LEU A 47 -8.70 5.02 -6.39
CA LEU A 47 -7.85 5.07 -5.21
C LEU A 47 -7.53 3.63 -4.82
N LEU A 48 -6.26 3.27 -4.78
CA LEU A 48 -5.82 1.97 -4.26
C LEU A 48 -5.39 2.17 -2.81
N LEU A 49 -5.90 1.33 -1.90
CA LEU A 49 -5.48 1.31 -0.50
C LEU A 49 -4.85 -0.04 -0.18
N ALA A 50 -3.76 -0.04 0.58
CA ALA A 50 -3.30 -1.26 1.25
C ALA A 50 -4.41 -1.77 2.18
N SER A 51 -4.65 -3.08 2.24
CA SER A 51 -5.69 -3.65 3.10
C SER A 51 -5.26 -4.99 3.68
N PRO A 52 -4.95 -5.01 4.99
CA PRO A 52 -4.78 -6.25 5.72
C PRO A 52 -6.00 -7.16 5.66
N ASP A 53 -7.22 -6.61 5.70
CA ASP A 53 -8.44 -7.39 5.59
C ASP A 53 -8.54 -8.13 4.24
N ALA A 54 -8.19 -7.47 3.13
CA ALA A 54 -8.10 -8.11 1.83
C ALA A 54 -7.01 -9.20 1.81
N GLY A 55 -5.86 -8.96 2.45
CA GLY A 55 -4.77 -9.93 2.61
C GLY A 55 -5.22 -11.19 3.35
N TYR A 56 -5.83 -11.05 4.52
CA TYR A 56 -6.38 -12.16 5.29
C TYR A 56 -7.52 -12.88 4.55
N LYS A 57 -8.37 -12.14 3.83
CA LYS A 57 -9.44 -12.73 3.01
C LYS A 57 -8.87 -13.62 1.91
N LEU A 58 -7.85 -13.15 1.19
CA LEU A 58 -7.16 -13.93 0.17
C LEU A 58 -6.55 -15.20 0.78
N PHE A 59 -5.80 -15.07 1.87
CA PHE A 59 -5.12 -16.20 2.51
C PHE A 59 -6.09 -17.24 3.09
N ARG A 60 -7.21 -16.81 3.69
CA ARG A 60 -8.29 -17.73 4.10
C ARG A 60 -8.92 -18.45 2.90
N GLY A 61 -9.04 -17.76 1.75
CA GLY A 61 -9.45 -18.36 0.48
C GLY A 61 -8.49 -19.49 0.07
N LEU A 62 -7.19 -19.21 0.06
CA LEU A 62 -6.15 -20.20 -0.25
C LEU A 62 -6.20 -21.41 0.68
N GLN A 63 -6.31 -21.19 2.00
CA GLN A 63 -6.43 -22.28 2.98
C GLN A 63 -7.65 -23.15 2.70
N ARG A 64 -8.82 -22.54 2.49
CA ARG A 64 -10.08 -23.26 2.19
C ARG A 64 -9.96 -24.11 0.93
N ASP A 65 -9.23 -23.62 -0.06
CA ASP A 65 -9.05 -24.29 -1.35
C ASP A 65 -7.92 -25.35 -1.32
N GLY A 66 -7.37 -25.64 -0.13
CA GLY A 66 -6.38 -26.70 0.11
C GLY A 66 -4.92 -26.25 -0.02
N HIS A 67 -4.66 -24.94 -0.11
CA HIS A 67 -3.34 -24.35 -0.31
C HIS A 67 -2.71 -23.77 0.98
N GLY A 68 -3.15 -24.23 2.16
CA GLY A 68 -2.61 -23.77 3.45
C GLY A 68 -1.10 -23.95 3.63
N GLN A 69 -0.50 -24.91 2.92
CA GLN A 69 0.95 -25.18 2.96
C GLN A 69 1.76 -24.38 1.91
N ALA A 70 1.10 -23.58 1.07
CA ALA A 70 1.80 -22.66 0.17
C ALA A 70 2.57 -21.61 0.99
N LYS A 71 3.77 -21.24 0.54
CA LYS A 71 4.72 -20.45 1.34
C LYS A 71 4.99 -19.08 0.75
N LEU A 72 5.00 -18.06 1.62
CA LEU A 72 5.62 -16.76 1.31
C LEU A 72 7.14 -16.90 1.28
N PHE A 73 7.78 -15.97 0.57
CA PHE A 73 9.24 -15.84 0.45
C PHE A 73 9.93 -17.05 -0.16
N GLU A 74 9.18 -17.93 -0.83
CA GLU A 74 9.72 -19.13 -1.47
C GLU A 74 10.67 -18.76 -2.63
N GLY A 75 11.95 -19.04 -2.43
CA GLY A 75 13.02 -18.77 -3.40
C GLY A 75 13.91 -17.58 -3.02
N LEU A 76 13.57 -16.83 -1.97
CA LEU A 76 14.43 -15.80 -1.41
C LEU A 76 15.47 -16.44 -0.49
N LYS A 77 16.74 -16.07 -0.67
CA LYS A 77 17.82 -16.52 0.21
C LYS A 77 17.75 -15.75 1.52
N ASP A 78 18.09 -16.42 2.62
CA ASP A 78 18.17 -15.84 3.96
C ASP A 78 16.83 -15.34 4.55
N GLU A 79 15.71 -15.62 3.89
CA GLU A 79 14.37 -15.38 4.42
C GLU A 79 13.74 -16.66 4.98
N GLU A 80 13.10 -16.52 6.14
CA GLU A 80 12.28 -17.59 6.71
C GLU A 80 10.97 -17.70 5.91
N GLN A 81 10.75 -18.87 5.30
CA GLN A 81 9.53 -19.14 4.57
C GLN A 81 8.40 -19.44 5.55
N GLN A 82 7.27 -18.76 5.39
CA GLN A 82 6.09 -18.96 6.22
C GLN A 82 4.92 -19.45 5.36
N THR A 83 4.27 -20.52 5.83
CA THR A 83 3.07 -21.07 5.19
C THR A 83 1.87 -20.18 5.43
N VAL A 84 0.87 -20.27 4.54
CA VAL A 84 -0.43 -19.62 4.73
C VAL A 84 -1.07 -20.04 6.08
N ASP A 85 -0.98 -21.32 6.45
CA ASP A 85 -1.49 -21.82 7.72
C ASP A 85 -0.79 -21.19 8.93
N GLU A 86 0.53 -21.03 8.89
CA GLU A 86 1.27 -20.36 9.98
C GLU A 86 0.85 -18.90 10.13
N ILE A 87 0.75 -18.16 9.01
CA ILE A 87 0.33 -16.75 9.03
C ILE A 87 -1.10 -16.58 9.56
N LEU A 88 -2.03 -17.46 9.14
CA LEU A 88 -3.42 -17.40 9.59
C LEU A 88 -3.58 -17.80 11.06
N ASN A 89 -2.67 -18.62 11.60
CA ASN A 89 -2.67 -19.04 13.00
C ASN A 89 -1.90 -18.09 13.93
N ASP A 90 -1.13 -17.15 13.39
CA ASP A 90 -0.42 -16.13 14.16
C ASP A 90 -1.39 -15.05 14.67
N LYS A 91 -1.78 -15.18 15.94
CA LYS A 91 -2.68 -14.22 16.60
C LYS A 91 -2.02 -12.87 16.87
N GLY A 92 -0.69 -12.82 16.99
CA GLY A 92 0.05 -11.57 17.19
C GLY A 92 0.00 -10.75 15.91
N LEU A 93 0.42 -11.35 14.80
CA LEU A 93 0.35 -10.72 13.48
C LEU A 93 -1.08 -10.30 13.11
N ALA A 94 -2.09 -11.12 13.45
CA ALA A 94 -3.49 -10.75 13.23
C ALA A 94 -3.92 -9.52 14.04
N ALA A 95 -3.50 -9.41 15.30
CA ALA A 95 -3.80 -8.25 16.14
C ALA A 95 -3.10 -6.98 15.62
N GLU A 96 -1.84 -7.09 15.20
CA GLU A 96 -1.09 -6.01 14.56
C GLU A 96 -1.78 -5.50 13.28
N ASN A 97 -2.23 -6.41 12.43
CA ASN A 97 -2.90 -6.08 11.19
C ASN A 97 -4.32 -5.52 11.40
N ASN A 98 -5.03 -5.93 12.45
CA ASN A 98 -6.31 -5.29 12.82
C ASN A 98 -6.10 -3.82 13.22
N TYR A 99 -5.02 -3.51 13.94
CA TYR A 99 -4.64 -2.14 14.26
C TYR A 99 -4.33 -1.35 12.98
N VAL A 100 -3.48 -1.90 12.10
CA VAL A 100 -3.11 -1.25 10.84
C VAL A 100 -4.34 -1.00 9.95
N GLN A 101 -5.23 -1.98 9.81
CA GLN A 101 -6.48 -1.81 9.06
C GLN A 101 -7.32 -0.66 9.65
N SER A 102 -7.39 -0.53 10.97
CA SER A 102 -8.10 0.59 11.61
C SER A 102 -7.48 1.96 11.29
N CYS A 103 -6.15 2.04 11.18
CA CYS A 103 -5.45 3.26 10.75
C CYS A 103 -5.73 3.60 9.29
N ILE A 104 -5.79 2.59 8.41
CA ILE A 104 -6.12 2.77 7.01
C ILE A 104 -7.60 3.16 6.83
N ASP A 105 -8.51 2.55 7.59
CA ASP A 105 -9.94 2.87 7.57
C ASP A 105 -10.21 4.32 8.01
N TRP A 106 -9.47 4.81 9.01
CA TRP A 106 -9.52 6.23 9.38
C TRP A 106 -9.18 7.14 8.19
N ASN A 107 -8.10 6.82 7.46
CA ASN A 107 -7.71 7.57 6.27
C ASN A 107 -8.72 7.39 5.13
N ARG A 108 -9.31 6.20 4.97
CA ARG A 108 -10.38 5.94 4.01
C ARG A 108 -11.55 6.88 4.23
N ASP A 109 -11.99 7.06 5.47
CA ASP A 109 -13.09 7.96 5.82
C ASP A 109 -12.75 9.43 5.56
N VAL A 110 -11.51 9.84 5.85
CA VAL A 110 -11.01 11.18 5.51
C VAL A 110 -11.02 11.37 4.00
N LEU A 111 -10.41 10.46 3.23
CA LEU A 111 -10.34 10.55 1.76
C LEU A 111 -11.73 10.55 1.11
N LYS A 112 -12.66 9.71 1.59
CA LYS A 112 -14.05 9.71 1.11
C LYS A 112 -14.73 11.05 1.35
N ARG A 113 -14.56 11.64 2.53
CA ARG A 113 -15.17 12.93 2.87
C ARG A 113 -14.55 14.08 2.09
N GLU A 114 -13.23 14.20 2.11
CA GLU A 114 -12.53 15.38 1.55
C GLU A 114 -12.45 15.34 0.02
N LEU A 115 -12.43 14.15 -0.61
CA LEU A 115 -12.37 14.00 -2.07
C LEU A 115 -13.70 13.57 -2.69
N GLY A 116 -14.76 13.45 -1.86
CA GLY A 116 -16.09 13.04 -2.29
C GLY A 116 -16.14 11.65 -2.92
N LEU A 117 -15.32 10.70 -2.45
CA LEU A 117 -15.25 9.32 -2.97
C LEU A 117 -16.37 8.45 -2.41
N ASP A 118 -16.83 7.50 -3.21
CA ASP A 118 -17.62 6.36 -2.74
C ASP A 118 -16.81 5.06 -2.80
N ASP A 119 -17.40 3.96 -2.31
CA ASP A 119 -16.70 2.68 -2.24
C ASP A 119 -16.37 2.10 -3.62
N GLU A 120 -17.05 2.52 -4.69
CA GLU A 120 -16.75 2.07 -6.06
C GLU A 120 -15.51 2.76 -6.64
N ASP A 121 -15.10 3.89 -6.06
CA ASP A 121 -13.88 4.61 -6.46
C ASP A 121 -12.62 4.04 -5.77
N ILE A 122 -12.77 3.09 -4.84
CA ILE A 122 -11.68 2.53 -4.02
C ILE A 122 -11.48 1.04 -4.30
N ILE A 123 -10.23 0.62 -4.43
CA ILE A 123 -9.85 -0.80 -4.53
C ILE A 123 -8.89 -1.13 -3.39
N ASP A 124 -9.21 -2.18 -2.63
CA ASP A 124 -8.37 -2.70 -1.56
C ASP A 124 -7.36 -3.71 -2.10
N LEU A 125 -6.07 -3.49 -1.83
CA LEU A 125 -4.98 -4.38 -2.22
C LEU A 125 -4.62 -5.32 -1.05
N PRO A 126 -4.40 -6.62 -1.30
CA PRO A 126 -4.08 -7.58 -0.24
C PRO A 126 -2.63 -7.37 0.24
N ILE A 127 -2.47 -6.61 1.32
CA ILE A 127 -1.16 -6.20 1.86
C ILE A 127 -1.17 -6.35 3.37
N LEU A 128 -0.19 -7.08 3.91
CA LEU A 128 -0.01 -7.26 5.34
C LEU A 128 1.15 -6.41 5.86
N PHE A 129 1.07 -6.07 7.14
CA PHE A 129 2.06 -5.32 7.88
C PHE A 129 2.48 -6.10 9.13
N LYS A 130 3.56 -5.65 9.78
CA LYS A 130 3.92 -6.07 11.13
C LYS A 130 4.34 -4.85 11.94
N LEU A 131 4.16 -4.91 13.26
CA LEU A 131 4.63 -3.86 14.15
C LEU A 131 6.05 -4.15 14.60
N VAL A 132 6.90 -3.12 14.61
CA VAL A 132 8.26 -3.16 15.12
C VAL A 132 8.41 -2.12 16.22
N MET A 133 9.28 -2.40 17.18
CA MET A 133 9.66 -1.42 18.21
C MET A 133 10.55 -0.36 17.57
N GLU A 134 10.15 0.90 17.68
CA GLU A 134 11.01 2.02 17.35
C GLU A 134 11.84 2.41 18.58
N GLU A 135 13.17 2.29 18.49
CA GLU A 135 14.06 2.78 19.55
C GLU A 135 14.21 4.30 19.43
N ASN A 136 13.52 5.04 20.30
CA ASN A 136 13.74 6.47 20.46
C ASN A 136 15.09 6.74 21.17
N ASP A 137 16.11 7.16 20.41
CA ASP A 137 17.45 7.52 20.92
C ASP A 137 17.43 8.55 22.07
N ASN A 138 16.36 9.33 22.18
CA ASN A 138 16.25 10.46 23.12
C ASN A 138 15.40 10.18 24.37
N ASN A 139 14.66 9.07 24.45
CA ASN A 139 13.87 8.72 25.64
C ASN A 139 13.50 7.23 25.67
N LYS A 140 14.24 6.43 26.45
CA LYS A 140 13.99 4.99 26.68
C LYS A 140 12.68 4.68 27.43
N ALA A 141 11.83 5.67 27.70
CA ALA A 141 10.64 5.54 28.53
C ALA A 141 9.35 5.25 27.74
N GLU A 142 9.33 5.52 26.44
CA GLU A 142 8.18 5.27 25.57
C GLU A 142 8.65 4.46 24.35
N THR A 143 8.47 3.14 24.42
CA THR A 143 8.63 2.27 23.26
C THR A 143 7.35 2.37 22.43
N GLU A 144 7.43 3.02 21.27
CA GLU A 144 6.33 3.08 20.32
C GLU A 144 6.42 1.89 19.35
N LEU A 145 5.26 1.29 19.07
CA LEU A 145 5.13 0.28 18.02
C LEU A 145 4.68 0.98 16.74
N ARG A 146 5.45 0.82 15.67
CA ARG A 146 5.12 1.36 14.34
C ARG A 146 5.11 0.26 13.30
N ALA A 147 4.33 0.45 12.25
CA ALA A 147 4.15 -0.54 11.20
C ALA A 147 5.24 -0.47 10.13
N VAL A 148 5.62 -1.64 9.63
CA VAL A 148 6.38 -1.84 8.39
C VAL A 148 5.67 -2.89 7.54
N ALA A 149 5.89 -2.84 6.23
CA ALA A 149 5.35 -3.84 5.31
C ALA A 149 5.87 -5.25 5.68
N TYR A 150 4.97 -6.25 5.68
CA TYR A 150 5.32 -7.63 6.03
C TYR A 150 5.99 -8.36 4.86
N TYR A 151 5.56 -8.05 3.64
CA TYR A 151 6.18 -8.39 2.35
C TYR A 151 6.17 -7.14 1.47
N PRO A 152 6.89 -7.10 0.33
CA PRO A 152 6.97 -5.90 -0.52
C PRO A 152 5.61 -5.27 -0.79
N ASP A 153 5.50 -3.99 -0.42
CA ASP A 153 4.24 -3.26 -0.40
C ASP A 153 3.79 -2.87 -1.81
N MET A 154 2.86 -3.67 -2.35
CA MET A 154 2.35 -3.48 -3.71
C MET A 154 1.70 -2.11 -3.95
N VAL A 155 1.23 -1.38 -2.92
CA VAL A 155 0.63 -0.04 -3.12
C VAL A 155 1.69 1.00 -3.48
N ASN A 156 2.94 0.80 -3.01
CA ASN A 156 4.09 1.67 -3.23
C ASN A 156 4.69 1.46 -4.64
N MET A 157 3.85 1.53 -5.66
CA MET A 157 4.17 1.27 -7.06
C MET A 157 4.44 2.55 -7.86
N ILE A 158 5.20 2.44 -8.96
CA ILE A 158 5.31 3.51 -9.95
C ILE A 158 4.21 3.40 -11.02
N VAL A 159 3.43 4.48 -11.18
CA VAL A 159 2.31 4.54 -12.14
C VAL A 159 2.70 5.35 -13.38
N LEU A 160 2.86 4.67 -14.53
CA LEU A 160 3.23 5.26 -15.84
C LEU A 160 2.10 5.10 -16.86
N GLY A 161 1.04 5.90 -16.67
CA GLY A 161 -0.18 5.78 -17.46
C GLY A 161 -0.86 4.44 -17.19
N LYS A 162 -0.94 3.58 -18.20
CA LYS A 162 -1.51 2.23 -18.06
C LYS A 162 -0.50 1.18 -17.57
N ASN A 163 0.78 1.51 -17.48
CA ASN A 163 1.81 0.56 -17.05
C ASN A 163 2.14 0.78 -15.57
N LEU A 164 2.00 -0.26 -14.76
CA LEU A 164 2.27 -0.24 -13.33
C LEU A 164 3.56 -1.02 -13.05
N GLY A 165 4.55 -0.37 -12.44
CA GLY A 165 5.73 -1.03 -11.89
C GLY A 165 5.51 -1.29 -10.41
N ILE A 166 5.12 -2.52 -10.08
CA ILE A 166 4.62 -2.93 -8.77
C ILE A 166 5.73 -3.71 -8.05
N PRO A 167 6.00 -3.44 -6.76
CA PRO A 167 6.92 -4.26 -5.96
C PRO A 167 6.51 -5.74 -5.99
N LYS A 168 7.45 -6.64 -6.20
CA LYS A 168 7.16 -8.08 -6.32
C LYS A 168 6.90 -8.66 -4.92
N PRO A 169 5.70 -9.16 -4.59
CA PRO A 169 5.34 -9.48 -3.21
C PRO A 169 5.92 -10.81 -2.70
N PHE A 170 6.45 -11.67 -3.58
CA PHE A 170 6.94 -13.02 -3.24
C PHE A 170 5.94 -13.84 -2.41
N GLY A 171 4.66 -13.72 -2.76
CA GLY A 171 3.54 -14.37 -2.08
C GLY A 171 3.47 -15.89 -2.25
N PRO A 172 2.48 -16.53 -1.61
CA PRO A 172 2.28 -17.97 -1.71
C PRO A 172 2.02 -18.40 -3.15
N LYS A 173 2.73 -19.43 -3.61
CA LYS A 173 2.57 -19.97 -4.96
C LYS A 173 1.50 -21.05 -5.02
N VAL A 174 0.52 -20.85 -5.90
CA VAL A 174 -0.48 -21.85 -6.28
C VAL A 174 -0.28 -22.20 -7.74
N ASN A 175 -0.09 -23.48 -8.06
CA ASN A 175 0.18 -23.95 -9.43
C ASN A 175 1.34 -23.20 -10.14
N GLY A 176 2.37 -22.82 -9.37
CA GLY A 176 3.55 -22.11 -9.87
C GLY A 176 3.39 -20.59 -10.03
N ARG A 177 2.25 -20.01 -9.64
CA ARG A 177 1.98 -18.57 -9.73
C ARG A 177 1.75 -17.96 -8.35
N CYS A 178 2.24 -16.75 -8.16
CA CYS A 178 2.07 -16.02 -6.91
C CYS A 178 0.63 -15.52 -6.77
N ALA A 179 -0.08 -15.95 -5.72
CA ALA A 179 -1.48 -15.60 -5.51
C ALA A 179 -1.72 -14.09 -5.32
N LEU A 180 -0.76 -13.38 -4.71
CA LEU A 180 -0.82 -11.91 -4.57
C LEU A 180 -0.67 -11.20 -5.92
N GLU A 181 0.21 -11.69 -6.79
CA GLU A 181 0.38 -11.15 -8.16
C GLU A 181 -0.86 -11.42 -9.01
N GLU A 182 -1.48 -12.60 -8.88
CA GLU A 182 -2.73 -12.92 -9.59
C GLU A 182 -3.89 -12.04 -9.11
N GLU A 183 -4.06 -11.85 -7.81
CA GLU A 183 -5.10 -10.98 -7.26
C GLU A 183 -4.90 -9.53 -7.71
N MET A 184 -3.67 -9.01 -7.65
CA MET A 184 -3.35 -7.67 -8.13
C MET A 184 -3.66 -7.52 -9.63
N CYS A 185 -3.30 -8.50 -10.46
CA CYS A 185 -3.67 -8.49 -11.89
C CYS A 185 -5.19 -8.49 -12.08
N SER A 186 -5.92 -9.34 -11.35
CA SER A 186 -7.37 -9.47 -11.43
C SER A 186 -8.09 -8.15 -11.13
N LEU A 187 -7.67 -7.44 -10.07
CA LEU A 187 -8.22 -6.14 -9.69
C LEU A 187 -7.96 -5.05 -10.75
N MET A 188 -6.84 -5.14 -11.46
CA MET A 188 -6.41 -4.13 -12.44
C MET A 188 -6.88 -4.41 -13.88
N GLU A 189 -7.19 -5.67 -14.22
CA GLU A 189 -7.53 -6.11 -15.57
C GLU A 189 -8.75 -5.37 -16.13
N GLY A 190 -9.80 -5.21 -15.31
CA GLY A 190 -11.01 -4.48 -15.68
C GLY A 190 -10.80 -2.99 -15.96
N LEU A 191 -9.69 -2.42 -15.49
CA LEU A 191 -9.31 -1.02 -15.72
C LEU A 191 -8.40 -0.84 -16.95
N GLY A 192 -8.00 -1.95 -17.60
CA GLY A 192 -7.08 -1.93 -18.74
C GLY A 192 -5.65 -1.50 -18.36
N LEU A 193 -5.23 -1.81 -17.13
CA LEU A 193 -3.89 -1.56 -16.61
C LEU A 193 -3.01 -2.80 -16.76
N SER A 194 -1.72 -2.59 -16.98
CA SER A 194 -0.71 -3.63 -17.15
C SER A 194 0.21 -3.69 -15.95
N CYS A 195 0.18 -4.81 -15.23
CA CYS A 195 0.99 -5.06 -14.05
C CYS A 195 2.37 -5.63 -14.42
N THR A 196 3.45 -4.97 -14.01
CA THR A 196 4.82 -5.47 -14.07
C THR A 196 5.39 -5.57 -12.66
N PHE A 197 5.70 -6.79 -12.20
CA PHE A 197 6.25 -7.02 -10.88
C PHE A 197 7.78 -6.93 -10.89
N ILE A 198 8.32 -6.00 -10.10
CA ILE A 198 9.75 -5.67 -10.05
C ILE A 198 10.32 -6.24 -8.76
N ASP A 199 11.37 -7.04 -8.87
CA ASP A 199 12.12 -7.51 -7.70
C ASP A 199 12.97 -6.36 -7.14
N ASP A 200 12.51 -5.81 -6.03
CA ASP A 200 13.16 -4.77 -5.24
C ASP A 200 13.47 -5.23 -3.81
N PHE A 201 13.40 -6.54 -3.54
CA PHE A 201 13.40 -7.08 -2.19
C PHE A 201 14.69 -6.73 -1.42
N ALA A 202 15.85 -7.05 -2.00
CA ALA A 202 17.14 -6.79 -1.37
C ALA A 202 17.57 -5.33 -1.45
N SER A 203 17.20 -4.64 -2.55
CA SER A 203 17.67 -3.29 -2.84
C SER A 203 16.86 -2.19 -2.18
N TYR A 204 15.56 -2.40 -1.96
CA TYR A 204 14.65 -1.39 -1.40
C TYR A 204 13.83 -1.94 -0.23
N HIS A 205 13.10 -3.05 -0.38
CA HIS A 205 12.18 -3.54 0.68
C HIS A 205 12.88 -3.72 2.03
N LYS A 206 14.07 -4.34 2.03
CA LYS A 206 14.91 -4.51 3.23
C LYS A 206 15.39 -3.21 3.87
N GLN A 207 15.28 -2.09 3.16
CA GLN A 207 15.60 -0.73 3.63
C GLN A 207 14.32 0.09 3.92
N LEU A 208 13.16 -0.57 4.11
CA LEU A 208 11.88 0.05 4.45
C LEU A 208 11.30 0.96 3.34
N GLY A 209 11.45 0.58 2.08
CA GLY A 209 10.80 1.28 0.97
C GLY A 209 10.70 0.40 -0.27
N GLU A 210 9.94 0.81 -1.28
CA GLU A 210 9.73 0.00 -2.49
C GLU A 210 9.99 0.80 -3.77
N VAL A 211 9.50 0.30 -4.91
CA VAL A 211 9.61 0.91 -6.25
C VAL A 211 9.26 2.41 -6.27
N HIS A 212 8.15 2.85 -5.64
CA HIS A 212 7.79 4.27 -5.61
C HIS A 212 8.80 5.09 -4.80
N CYS A 213 9.14 4.64 -3.58
CA CYS A 213 10.15 5.28 -2.74
C CYS A 213 11.51 5.44 -3.44
N GLY A 214 11.87 4.49 -4.31
CA GLY A 214 13.11 4.50 -5.08
C GLY A 214 13.07 5.34 -6.36
N SER A 215 11.95 5.98 -6.69
CA SER A 215 11.75 6.64 -7.98
C SER A 215 11.05 8.00 -7.88
N ASN A 216 10.95 8.69 -9.02
CA ASN A 216 10.15 9.92 -9.13
C ASN A 216 9.74 10.12 -10.59
N VAL A 217 8.61 10.81 -10.84
CA VAL A 217 8.03 10.97 -12.17
C VAL A 217 7.63 12.43 -12.41
N ARG A 218 8.15 13.01 -13.49
CA ARG A 218 7.62 14.27 -14.04
C ARG A 218 6.45 13.95 -14.97
N ARG A 219 5.29 14.58 -14.71
CA ARG A 219 4.05 14.37 -15.47
C ARG A 219 3.71 15.61 -16.31
N GLU A 220 2.82 15.42 -17.28
CA GLU A 220 2.24 16.51 -18.04
C GLU A 220 1.40 17.42 -17.12
N PRO A 221 1.50 18.76 -17.21
CA PRO A 221 0.64 19.68 -16.47
C PRO A 221 -0.83 19.52 -16.85
N PHE A 222 -1.75 19.88 -15.95
CA PHE A 222 -3.18 19.91 -16.26
C PHE A 222 -3.50 20.87 -17.41
N ASP A 223 -4.40 20.45 -18.30
CA ASP A 223 -4.96 21.32 -19.33
C ASP A 223 -5.81 22.45 -18.72
N PHE A 224 -6.43 22.19 -17.58
CA PHE A 224 -7.19 23.19 -16.83
C PHE A 224 -6.28 24.32 -16.34
N LYS A 225 -6.68 25.56 -16.58
CA LYS A 225 -5.90 26.74 -16.19
C LYS A 225 -6.25 27.16 -14.77
N TRP A 226 -5.28 27.12 -13.86
CA TRP A 226 -5.50 27.31 -12.42
C TRP A 226 -6.20 28.62 -12.05
N TRP A 227 -6.02 29.70 -12.83
CA TRP A 227 -6.68 30.99 -12.58
C TRP A 227 -8.18 31.00 -12.92
N ASN A 228 -8.71 29.91 -13.48
CA ASN A 228 -10.14 29.71 -13.71
C ASN A 228 -10.82 28.96 -12.55
N LEU A 229 -10.09 28.55 -11.51
CA LEU A 229 -10.71 28.01 -10.29
C LEU A 229 -11.51 29.11 -9.61
N GLU A 230 -12.77 28.83 -9.31
CA GLU A 230 -13.50 29.61 -8.31
C GLU A 230 -12.96 29.23 -6.94
N MET A 231 -12.49 30.24 -6.22
CA MET A 231 -11.74 30.15 -4.98
C MET A 231 -12.56 30.66 -3.79
#